data_AF-A0A2A5D9I0-F1
#
_entry.id   AF-A0A2A5D9I0-F1
#
_cell.length_a   1.000
_cell.length_b   1.000
_cell.length_c   1.000
_cell.angle_alpha   90.00
_cell.angle_beta   90.00
_cell.angle_gamma   90.00
#
_symmetry.space_group_name_H-M   'P 1'
#
loop_
_entity.id
_entity.type
_entity.pdbx_description
1 polymer ?
#
loop_
_entity_poly.entity_id
_entity_poly.type
_entity_poly.pdbx_seq_one_letter_code
_entity_poly.pdbx_strand_id
1 'polypeptide(L)'
;MFADKCVQCHHPDSDSKKAKREFDQAWDLRAVASEWGDNLDPEMALLVEIAEDRSMPPEDSDFLPVTEAEAQLLIDWAMASTPMPADGNPFVDLEMAVRYLPQVESEALAPVEKSLWQRILILLGHIHAPIIHFPVAFLLIASLLRLGFLRTGKEACLQLEVFCLWIGAPTAVLAAGLGWLNAANSGAGGQELFLHRWIGVSVAAISVLLLILHKRMRRKKWYSLLLFALAIAIGGGAHLGGEMVFGEGYMQL
;
A
#
# COMPACT_ATOMS: atom_id res chain seq x y z
N MET A 1 -3.27 -20.32 -18.22
CA MET A 1 -3.30 -19.03 -17.51
C MET A 1 -2.72 -19.13 -16.10
N PHE A 2 -3.44 -19.64 -15.09
CA PHE A 2 -2.94 -19.71 -13.70
C PHE A 2 -1.60 -20.46 -13.55
N ALA A 3 -1.47 -21.63 -14.18
CA ALA A 3 -0.22 -22.39 -14.21
C ALA A 3 0.94 -21.64 -14.89
N ASP A 4 0.63 -20.84 -15.91
CA ASP A 4 1.64 -20.16 -16.75
C ASP A 4 2.03 -18.79 -16.19
N LYS A 5 1.13 -18.13 -15.46
CA LYS A 5 1.25 -16.72 -15.06
C LYS A 5 1.25 -16.50 -13.55
N CYS A 6 0.67 -17.41 -12.76
CA CYS A 6 0.53 -17.23 -11.30
C CYS A 6 1.47 -18.16 -10.52
N VAL A 7 1.51 -19.45 -10.87
CA VAL A 7 2.32 -20.48 -10.18
C VAL A 7 3.80 -20.11 -10.12
N GLN A 8 4.34 -19.55 -11.19
CA GLN A 8 5.76 -19.17 -11.29
C GLN A 8 6.18 -18.11 -10.26
N CYS A 9 5.25 -17.35 -9.68
CA CYS A 9 5.55 -16.34 -8.67
C CYS A 9 4.96 -16.66 -7.30
N HIS A 10 3.90 -17.46 -7.23
CA HIS A 10 3.19 -17.69 -5.98
C HIS A 10 3.28 -19.12 -5.43
N HIS A 11 3.66 -20.10 -6.26
CA HIS A 11 3.79 -21.47 -5.78
C HIS A 11 5.00 -21.64 -4.83
N PRO A 12 4.87 -22.39 -3.72
CA PRO A 12 5.95 -22.67 -2.77
C PRO A 12 7.23 -23.19 -3.41
N ASP A 13 7.09 -24.06 -4.41
CA ASP A 13 8.21 -24.66 -5.14
C ASP A 13 8.72 -23.80 -6.32
N SER A 14 8.35 -22.52 -6.39
CA SER A 14 8.85 -21.65 -7.45
C SER A 14 10.36 -21.38 -7.31
N ASP A 15 11.07 -21.64 -8.42
CA ASP A 15 12.48 -21.34 -8.62
C ASP A 15 12.75 -19.85 -8.92
N SER A 16 11.70 -19.02 -9.05
CA SER A 16 11.87 -17.58 -9.30
C SER A 16 12.44 -16.88 -8.06
N LYS A 17 13.46 -16.05 -8.29
CA LYS A 17 14.07 -15.21 -7.23
C LYS A 17 13.11 -14.16 -6.68
N LYS A 18 12.07 -13.81 -7.45
CA LYS A 18 11.05 -12.82 -7.09
C LYS A 18 9.74 -13.46 -6.63
N ALA A 19 9.71 -14.79 -6.47
CA ALA A 19 8.50 -15.48 -6.01
C ALA A 19 8.17 -15.13 -4.57
N LYS A 20 6.90 -14.80 -4.32
CA LYS A 20 6.35 -14.59 -2.99
C LYS A 20 6.03 -15.89 -2.26
N ARG A 21 5.78 -17.00 -2.99
CA ARG A 21 5.56 -18.35 -2.44
C ARG A 21 4.41 -18.43 -1.43
N GLU A 22 3.41 -17.58 -1.62
CA GLU A 22 2.30 -17.37 -0.69
C GLU A 22 0.99 -18.06 -1.13
N PHE A 23 0.98 -18.73 -2.29
CA PHE A 23 -0.21 -19.39 -2.84
C PHE A 23 0.13 -20.79 -3.35
N ASP A 24 -0.07 -21.78 -2.49
CA ASP A 24 0.20 -23.20 -2.74
C ASP A 24 -0.76 -23.83 -3.75
N GLN A 25 -1.99 -23.35 -3.83
CA GLN A 25 -3.01 -23.88 -4.74
C GLN A 25 -3.17 -23.08 -6.04
N ALA A 26 -2.21 -22.21 -6.37
CA ALA A 26 -2.26 -21.34 -7.56
C ALA A 26 -2.49 -22.05 -8.90
N TRP A 27 -2.39 -23.39 -8.97
CA TRP A 27 -2.66 -24.22 -10.16
C TRP A 27 -4.04 -24.89 -10.20
N ASP A 28 -4.77 -24.95 -9.08
CA ASP A 28 -5.99 -25.75 -8.95
C ASP A 28 -7.14 -24.87 -8.47
N LEU A 29 -7.87 -24.31 -9.44
CA LEU A 29 -9.02 -23.45 -9.19
C LEU A 29 -10.14 -24.14 -8.41
N ARG A 30 -10.24 -25.48 -8.47
CA ARG A 30 -11.22 -26.21 -7.68
C ARG A 30 -10.80 -26.26 -6.21
N ALA A 31 -9.50 -26.45 -5.95
CA ALA A 31 -8.96 -26.41 -4.60
C ALA A 31 -9.08 -24.98 -4.02
N VAL A 32 -8.70 -23.95 -4.79
CA VAL A 32 -8.85 -22.53 -4.43
C VAL A 32 -10.30 -22.18 -4.09
N ALA A 33 -11.26 -22.55 -4.94
CA ALA A 33 -12.68 -22.31 -4.69
C ALA A 33 -13.21 -23.08 -3.46
N SER A 34 -12.61 -24.23 -3.12
CA SER A 34 -12.99 -25.01 -1.93
C SER A 34 -12.38 -24.48 -0.64
N GLU A 35 -11.17 -23.92 -0.70
CA GLU A 35 -10.48 -23.31 0.45
C GLU A 35 -11.08 -21.95 0.79
N TRP A 36 -11.37 -21.13 -0.23
CA TRP A 36 -11.97 -19.81 -0.06
C TRP A 36 -13.48 -19.85 0.19
N GLY A 37 -14.07 -21.05 0.21
CA GLY A 37 -15.51 -21.31 0.12
C GLY A 37 -16.42 -20.57 1.11
N ASP A 38 -15.98 -20.26 2.33
CA ASP A 38 -16.77 -19.50 3.33
C ASP A 38 -16.27 -18.04 3.51
N ASN A 39 -15.13 -17.68 2.93
CA ASN A 39 -14.46 -16.36 3.03
C ASN A 39 -14.51 -15.60 1.69
N LEU A 40 -15.64 -15.74 0.98
CA LEU A 40 -15.85 -15.34 -0.41
C LEU A 40 -15.68 -13.85 -0.74
N ASP A 41 -15.55 -12.95 0.24
CA ASP A 41 -15.59 -11.50 -0.04
C ASP A 41 -14.21 -10.84 -0.21
N PRO A 42 -13.20 -11.00 0.66
CA PRO A 42 -11.99 -10.18 0.58
C PRO A 42 -10.97 -10.68 -0.46
N GLU A 43 -10.72 -11.99 -0.48
CA GLU A 43 -9.67 -12.58 -1.33
C GLU A 43 -10.11 -12.66 -2.79
N MET A 44 -11.40 -12.92 -3.04
CA MET A 44 -11.97 -12.85 -4.38
C MET A 44 -12.11 -11.42 -4.89
N ALA A 45 -12.45 -10.45 -4.03
CA ALA A 45 -12.43 -9.04 -4.42
C ALA A 45 -11.01 -8.59 -4.78
N LEU A 46 -10.00 -9.04 -4.03
CA LEU A 46 -8.60 -8.79 -4.36
C LEU A 46 -8.20 -9.46 -5.69
N LEU A 47 -8.65 -10.69 -5.95
CA LEU A 47 -8.39 -11.38 -7.21
C LEU A 47 -9.07 -10.69 -8.41
N VAL A 48 -10.30 -10.18 -8.23
CA VAL A 48 -11.03 -9.38 -9.22
C VAL A 48 -10.33 -8.05 -9.44
N GLU A 49 -9.92 -7.36 -8.38
CA GLU A 49 -9.15 -6.10 -8.46
C GLU A 49 -7.82 -6.31 -9.21
N ILE A 50 -7.09 -7.39 -8.90
CA ILE A 50 -5.84 -7.78 -9.58
C ILE A 50 -6.08 -8.12 -11.07
N ALA A 51 -7.25 -8.67 -11.41
CA ALA A 51 -7.60 -8.98 -12.78
C ALA A 51 -8.06 -7.73 -13.55
N GLU A 52 -8.80 -6.82 -12.92
CA GLU A 52 -9.24 -5.54 -13.48
C GLU A 52 -8.06 -4.59 -13.70
N ASP A 53 -7.13 -4.51 -12.74
CA ASP A 53 -5.95 -3.65 -12.80
C ASP A 53 -4.80 -4.29 -13.62
N ARG A 54 -4.88 -5.60 -13.88
CA ARG A 54 -3.88 -6.41 -14.58
C ARG A 54 -2.47 -6.22 -14.00
N SER A 55 -2.39 -5.99 -12.70
CA SER A 55 -1.17 -5.70 -11.95
C SER A 55 -0.26 -6.90 -11.81
N MET A 56 -0.78 -8.11 -12.04
CA MET A 56 -0.06 -9.38 -12.00
C MET A 56 -0.11 -10.11 -13.34
N PRO A 57 1.00 -10.74 -13.79
CA PRO A 57 2.36 -10.63 -13.27
C PRO A 57 2.92 -9.20 -13.29
N PRO A 58 3.84 -8.84 -12.36
CA PRO A 58 4.39 -7.49 -12.31
C PRO A 58 5.18 -7.19 -13.59
N GLU A 59 5.25 -5.91 -13.97
CA GLU A 59 5.84 -5.47 -15.25
C GLU A 59 7.35 -5.77 -15.36
N ASP A 60 8.02 -6.05 -14.25
CA ASP A 60 9.43 -6.45 -14.18
C ASP A 60 9.63 -7.97 -14.11
N SER A 61 8.56 -8.73 -14.34
CA SER A 61 8.62 -10.19 -14.47
C SER A 61 9.00 -10.61 -15.89
N ASP A 62 9.63 -11.78 -16.00
CA ASP A 62 9.95 -12.39 -17.28
C ASP A 62 8.71 -13.06 -17.92
N PHE A 63 7.54 -12.93 -17.29
CA PHE A 63 6.29 -13.59 -17.69
C PHE A 63 5.34 -12.60 -18.36
N LEU A 64 4.57 -13.09 -19.33
CA LEU A 64 3.63 -12.26 -20.07
C LEU A 64 2.48 -11.82 -19.16
N PRO A 65 2.06 -10.54 -19.23
CA PRO A 65 0.96 -10.02 -18.45
C PRO A 65 -0.35 -10.76 -18.77
N VAL A 66 -1.29 -10.77 -17.83
CA VAL A 66 -2.65 -11.26 -18.08
C VAL A 66 -3.28 -10.39 -19.18
N THR A 67 -3.85 -11.05 -20.19
CA THR A 67 -4.56 -10.38 -21.29
C THR A 67 -5.97 -9.96 -20.85
N GLU A 68 -6.60 -9.04 -21.57
CA GLU A 68 -7.97 -8.59 -21.25
C GLU A 68 -8.97 -9.77 -21.23
N ALA A 69 -8.85 -10.69 -22.19
CA ALA A 69 -9.73 -11.85 -22.27
C ALA A 69 -9.49 -12.85 -21.11
N GLU A 70 -8.24 -13.00 -20.68
CA GLU A 70 -7.88 -13.83 -19.52
C GLU A 70 -8.31 -13.19 -18.20
N ALA A 71 -8.17 -11.87 -18.07
CA ALA A 71 -8.68 -11.11 -16.94
C ALA A 71 -10.20 -11.24 -16.84
N GLN A 72 -10.92 -11.04 -17.95
CA GLN A 72 -12.37 -11.21 -18.00
C GLN A 72 -12.78 -12.63 -17.65
N LEU A 73 -12.06 -13.65 -18.11
CA LEU A 73 -12.35 -15.05 -17.77
C LEU A 73 -12.14 -15.33 -16.27
N LEU A 74 -11.17 -14.67 -15.65
CA LEU A 74 -10.91 -14.77 -14.22
C LEU A 74 -12.00 -14.04 -13.40
N ILE A 75 -12.44 -12.86 -13.85
CA ILE A 75 -13.56 -12.11 -13.26
C ILE A 75 -14.86 -12.90 -13.40
N ASP A 76 -15.14 -13.46 -14.59
CA ASP A 76 -16.34 -14.25 -14.85
C ASP A 76 -16.34 -15.53 -14.00
N TRP A 77 -15.19 -16.20 -13.86
CA TRP A 77 -15.02 -17.33 -12.94
C TRP A 77 -15.23 -16.92 -11.49
N ALA A 78 -14.68 -15.77 -11.07
CA ALA A 78 -14.82 -15.26 -9.72
C ALA A 78 -16.28 -14.95 -9.37
N MET A 79 -16.97 -14.28 -10.27
CA MET A 79 -18.40 -13.95 -10.16
C MET A 79 -19.28 -15.21 -10.22
N ALA A 80 -18.94 -16.20 -11.04
CA ALA A 80 -19.64 -17.49 -11.12
C ALA A 80 -19.37 -18.41 -9.92
N SER A 81 -18.28 -18.17 -9.19
CA SER A 81 -17.93 -18.89 -7.95
C SER A 81 -18.63 -18.31 -6.72
N THR A 82 -19.36 -17.19 -6.86
CA THR A 82 -20.30 -16.69 -5.83
C THR A 82 -21.58 -17.55 -5.81
N PRO A 83 -22.23 -17.78 -4.65
CA PRO A 83 -23.33 -18.74 -4.57
C PRO A 83 -24.53 -18.26 -5.40
N MET A 84 -24.93 -19.05 -6.40
CA MET A 84 -26.19 -18.86 -7.14
C MET A 84 -27.42 -19.32 -6.32
N PRO A 85 -28.64 -18.89 -6.70
CA PRO A 85 -29.84 -18.89 -5.86
C PRO A 85 -30.34 -20.30 -5.49
N ALA A 86 -31.30 -20.32 -4.56
CA ALA A 86 -31.79 -21.48 -3.82
C ALA A 86 -32.42 -22.65 -4.62
N ASP A 87 -32.35 -22.68 -5.96
CA ASP A 87 -32.92 -23.75 -6.79
C ASP A 87 -31.93 -24.86 -7.19
N GLY A 88 -30.66 -24.77 -6.78
CA GLY A 88 -29.83 -25.93 -6.51
C GLY A 88 -29.40 -26.78 -7.71
N ASN A 89 -29.32 -26.22 -8.92
CA ASN A 89 -28.79 -26.94 -10.09
C ASN A 89 -27.43 -26.36 -10.56
N PRO A 90 -26.28 -26.96 -10.17
CA PRO A 90 -24.94 -26.43 -10.45
C PRO A 90 -24.41 -26.77 -11.85
N PHE A 91 -25.19 -27.44 -12.70
CA PHE A 91 -24.75 -27.90 -14.03
C PHE A 91 -25.54 -27.26 -15.17
N VAL A 92 -25.74 -25.94 -15.13
CA VAL A 92 -26.00 -25.19 -16.37
C VAL A 92 -24.66 -24.98 -17.07
N ASP A 93 -24.21 -26.08 -17.66
CA ASP A 93 -23.63 -26.16 -19.00
C ASP A 93 -22.36 -25.33 -19.24
N LEU A 94 -21.23 -25.88 -18.76
CA LEU A 94 -19.87 -25.46 -19.14
C LEU A 94 -19.70 -25.42 -20.67
N GLU A 95 -20.43 -26.28 -21.40
CA GLU A 95 -20.48 -26.30 -22.86
C GLU A 95 -21.22 -25.09 -23.45
N MET A 96 -22.23 -24.56 -22.76
CA MET A 96 -22.92 -23.32 -23.12
C MET A 96 -22.07 -22.09 -22.76
N ALA A 97 -21.40 -22.09 -21.61
CA ALA A 97 -20.46 -21.03 -21.22
C ALA A 97 -19.31 -20.89 -22.23
N VAL A 98 -18.71 -22.01 -22.66
CA VAL A 98 -17.65 -22.03 -23.70
C VAL A 98 -18.18 -21.61 -25.08
N ARG A 99 -19.46 -21.88 -25.39
CA ARG A 99 -20.10 -21.45 -26.64
C ARG A 99 -20.42 -19.95 -26.67
N TYR A 100 -20.56 -19.31 -25.52
CA TYR A 100 -20.79 -17.87 -25.37
C TYR A 100 -19.53 -17.06 -25.09
N LEU A 101 -18.38 -17.70 -24.85
CA LEU A 101 -17.10 -17.01 -24.87
C LEU A 101 -16.94 -16.37 -26.26
N PRO A 102 -16.82 -15.04 -26.36
CA PRO A 102 -16.47 -14.43 -27.63
C PRO A 102 -15.18 -15.09 -28.09
N GLN A 103 -15.14 -15.57 -29.34
CA GLN A 103 -13.90 -16.00 -29.98
C GLN A 103 -13.05 -14.74 -30.14
N VAL A 104 -12.43 -14.30 -29.05
CA VAL A 104 -11.49 -13.19 -29.04
C VAL A 104 -10.27 -13.73 -29.75
N GLU A 105 -10.25 -13.52 -31.06
CA GLU A 105 -9.03 -13.56 -31.83
C GLU A 105 -8.01 -12.76 -31.05
N SER A 106 -6.89 -13.39 -30.74
CA SER A 106 -5.76 -12.84 -29.99
C SER A 106 -5.17 -11.66 -30.78
N GLU A 107 -5.86 -10.54 -30.78
CA GLU A 107 -5.29 -9.26 -31.11
C GLU A 107 -4.41 -8.90 -29.92
N ALA A 108 -3.13 -9.27 -30.05
CA ALA A 108 -2.10 -8.96 -29.08
C ALA A 108 -2.05 -7.43 -28.95
N LEU A 109 -2.82 -6.90 -28.00
CA LEU A 109 -2.77 -5.51 -27.59
C LEU A 109 -1.33 -5.24 -27.18
N ALA A 110 -0.62 -4.50 -28.04
CA ALA A 110 0.72 -4.03 -27.76
C ALA A 110 0.72 -3.39 -26.37
N PRO A 111 1.76 -3.64 -25.56
CA PRO A 111 1.85 -3.03 -24.23
C PRO A 111 1.59 -1.53 -24.37
N VAL A 112 0.60 -1.02 -23.65
CA VAL A 112 0.35 0.42 -23.59
C VAL A 112 1.63 1.03 -23.03
N GLU A 113 2.45 1.60 -23.91
CA GLU A 113 3.75 2.09 -23.54
C GLU A 113 3.54 3.28 -22.61
N LYS A 114 3.65 3.05 -21.29
CA LYS A 114 3.46 4.10 -20.30
C LYS A 114 4.38 5.28 -20.64
N SER A 115 3.78 6.45 -20.72
CA SER A 115 4.50 7.70 -20.98
C SER A 115 5.62 7.87 -19.96
N LEU A 116 6.75 8.47 -20.39
CA LEU A 116 7.87 8.78 -19.50
C LEU A 116 7.41 9.52 -18.22
N TRP A 117 6.40 10.38 -18.34
CA TRP A 117 5.82 11.10 -17.21
C TRP A 117 5.13 10.18 -16.20
N GLN A 118 4.38 9.18 -16.67
CA GLN A 118 3.73 8.21 -15.79
C GLN A 118 4.76 7.37 -15.05
N ARG A 119 5.83 6.94 -15.73
CA ARG A 119 6.94 6.19 -15.11
C ARG A 119 7.63 7.02 -14.01
N ILE A 120 7.84 8.31 -14.26
CA ILE A 120 8.41 9.24 -13.26
C ILE A 120 7.47 9.39 -12.06
N LEU A 121 6.17 9.58 -12.28
CA LEU A 121 5.19 9.72 -11.19
C LEU A 121 5.08 8.44 -10.35
N ILE A 122 5.17 7.26 -10.97
CA ILE A 122 5.21 5.96 -10.28
C ILE A 122 6.46 5.86 -9.40
N LEU A 123 7.62 6.17 -9.98
CA LEU A 123 8.89 6.18 -9.25
C LEU A 123 8.86 7.15 -8.05
N LEU A 124 8.26 8.33 -8.23
CA LEU A 124 8.07 9.31 -7.16
C LEU A 124 7.12 8.80 -6.07
N GLY A 125 6.12 7.98 -6.40
CA GLY A 125 5.31 7.28 -5.40
C GLY A 125 6.14 6.30 -4.57
N HIS A 126 6.94 5.45 -5.22
CA HIS A 126 7.75 4.43 -4.53
C HIS A 126 8.77 5.01 -3.55
N ILE A 127 9.28 6.22 -3.81
CA ILE A 127 10.21 6.87 -2.88
C ILE A 127 9.53 7.40 -1.60
N HIS A 128 8.20 7.38 -1.48
CA HIS A 128 7.50 7.75 -0.25
C HIS A 128 7.98 6.90 0.95
N ALA A 129 8.00 5.57 0.81
CA ALA A 129 8.39 4.66 1.88
C ALA A 129 9.83 4.87 2.40
N PRO A 130 10.87 5.06 1.57
CA PRO A 130 12.19 5.41 2.10
C PRO A 130 12.22 6.82 2.70
N ILE A 131 11.51 7.80 2.11
CA ILE A 131 11.63 9.20 2.53
C ILE A 131 10.97 9.50 3.88
N ILE A 132 9.98 8.71 4.31
CA ILE A 132 9.36 8.88 5.64
C ILE A 132 10.33 8.67 6.81
N HIS A 133 11.45 7.96 6.60
CA HIS A 133 12.43 7.71 7.66
C HIS A 133 13.09 9.00 8.15
N PHE A 134 13.29 9.97 7.27
CA PHE A 134 13.89 11.26 7.62
C PHE A 134 13.01 12.08 8.59
N PRO A 135 11.76 12.45 8.23
CA PRO A 135 10.93 13.20 9.14
C PRO A 135 10.64 12.42 10.42
N VAL A 136 10.40 11.11 10.35
CA VAL A 136 10.18 10.28 11.54
C VAL A 136 11.37 10.35 12.50
N ALA A 137 12.59 10.06 12.01
CA ALA A 137 13.77 10.05 12.86
C ALA A 137 14.06 11.44 13.45
N PHE A 138 14.11 12.48 12.61
CA PHE A 138 14.50 13.81 13.08
C PHE A 138 13.45 14.43 14.00
N LEU A 139 12.15 14.27 13.73
CA LEU A 139 11.09 14.84 14.57
C LEU A 139 10.95 14.11 15.91
N LEU A 140 11.17 12.79 15.95
CA LEU A 140 11.23 12.04 17.21
C LEU A 140 12.46 12.45 18.03
N ILE A 141 13.64 12.59 17.40
CA ILE A 141 14.85 13.09 18.09
C ILE A 141 14.62 14.50 18.62
N ALA A 142 13.98 15.40 17.85
CA ALA A 142 13.62 16.74 18.34
C ALA A 142 12.75 16.67 19.60
N SER A 143 11.77 15.77 19.62
CA SER A 143 10.89 15.55 20.78
C SER A 143 11.65 14.99 22.00
N LEU A 144 12.61 14.08 21.79
CA LEU A 144 13.48 13.57 22.86
C LEU A 144 14.44 14.64 23.40
N LEU A 145 15.03 15.46 22.52
CA LEU A 145 15.87 16.59 22.91
C LEU A 145 15.07 17.62 23.71
N ARG A 146 13.80 17.83 23.36
CA ARG A 146 12.90 18.68 24.13
C ARG A 146 12.68 18.15 25.54
N LEU A 147 12.46 16.85 25.69
CA LEU A 147 12.37 16.19 27.00
C LEU A 147 13.68 16.32 27.79
N GLY A 148 14.83 16.15 27.12
CA GLY A 148 16.16 16.35 27.70
C GLY A 148 16.39 17.77 28.22
N PHE A 149 15.96 18.78 27.46
CA PHE A 149 15.98 20.18 27.89
C PHE A 149 15.10 20.40 29.13
N LEU A 150 13.87 19.87 29.15
CA LEU A 150 12.97 20.01 30.30
C LEU A 150 13.52 19.37 31.58
N ARG A 151 14.31 18.29 31.46
CA ARG A 151 14.93 17.62 32.62
C ARG A 151 16.24 18.27 33.07
N THR A 152 17.04 18.78 32.14
CA THR A 152 18.44 19.18 32.44
C THR A 152 18.68 20.69 32.33
N GLY A 153 17.80 21.44 31.69
CA GLY A 153 17.97 22.87 31.41
C GLY A 153 19.09 23.21 30.41
N LYS A 154 19.75 22.21 29.79
CA LYS A 154 20.90 22.42 28.92
C LYS A 154 20.49 23.05 27.58
N GLU A 155 21.04 24.24 27.28
CA GLU A 155 20.78 24.95 26.02
C GLU A 155 21.21 24.19 24.75
N ALA A 156 22.22 23.32 24.87
CA ALA A 156 22.65 22.45 23.77
C ALA A 156 21.51 21.60 23.21
N CYS A 157 20.59 21.15 24.06
CA CYS A 157 19.40 20.39 23.63
C CYS A 157 18.50 21.23 22.71
N LEU A 158 18.33 22.53 22.98
CA LEU A 158 17.50 23.42 22.16
C LEU A 158 18.14 23.72 20.80
N GLN A 159 19.46 23.79 20.74
CA GLN A 159 20.18 24.00 19.46
C GLN A 159 20.03 22.77 18.56
N LEU A 160 20.23 21.58 19.12
CA LEU A 160 20.05 20.31 18.39
C LEU A 160 18.59 20.07 18.01
N GLU A 161 17.63 20.41 18.89
CA GLU A 161 16.19 20.29 18.60
C GLU A 161 15.82 21.09 17.34
N VAL A 162 16.31 22.34 17.24
CA VAL A 162 16.06 23.20 16.08
C VAL A 162 16.74 22.66 14.83
N PHE A 163 17.96 22.12 14.93
CA PHE A 163 18.62 21.45 13.81
C PHE A 163 17.79 20.27 13.28
N CYS A 164 17.25 19.45 14.18
CA CYS A 164 16.37 18.35 13.81
C CYS A 164 15.08 18.85 13.13
N LEU A 165 14.47 19.94 13.62
CA LEU A 165 13.28 20.53 12.98
C LEU A 165 13.58 21.08 11.57
N TRP A 166 14.77 21.65 11.35
CA TRP A 166 15.18 22.16 10.03
C TRP A 166 15.27 21.07 8.96
N ILE A 167 15.58 19.83 9.35
CA ILE A 167 15.62 18.70 8.42
C ILE A 167 14.26 17.98 8.40
N GLY A 168 13.65 17.78 9.57
CA GLY A 168 12.41 17.04 9.73
C GLY A 168 11.21 17.71 9.07
N ALA A 169 11.06 19.04 9.19
CA ALA A 169 9.89 19.71 8.63
C ALA A 169 9.85 19.72 7.08
N PRO A 170 10.94 20.07 6.36
CA PRO A 170 10.94 19.99 4.90
C PRO A 170 10.75 18.56 4.38
N THR A 171 11.39 17.59 5.02
CA THR A 171 11.25 16.18 4.62
C THR A 171 9.86 15.61 4.95
N ALA A 172 9.18 16.11 5.98
CA ALA A 172 7.78 15.76 6.27
C ALA A 172 6.82 16.27 5.19
N VAL A 173 7.01 17.51 4.73
CA VAL A 173 6.22 18.08 3.62
C VAL A 173 6.44 17.28 2.34
N LEU A 174 7.70 16.95 2.04
CA LEU A 174 8.05 16.12 0.89
C LEU A 174 7.41 14.72 0.99
N ALA A 175 7.53 14.06 2.15
CA ALA A 175 6.92 12.75 2.39
C ALA A 175 5.40 12.77 2.20
N ALA A 176 4.71 13.80 2.73
CA ALA A 176 3.27 13.95 2.57
C ALA A 176 2.87 14.16 1.09
N GLY A 177 3.65 14.92 0.33
CA GLY A 177 3.44 15.09 -1.12
C GLY A 177 3.63 13.80 -1.90
N LEU A 178 4.70 13.06 -1.62
CA LEU A 178 4.97 11.76 -2.27
C LEU A 178 3.96 10.68 -1.86
N GLY A 179 3.39 10.79 -0.65
CA GLY A 179 2.34 9.87 -0.17
C GLY A 179 1.06 9.96 -1.00
N TRP A 180 0.73 11.13 -1.54
CA TRP A 180 -0.39 11.27 -2.48
C TRP A 180 -0.15 10.54 -3.79
N LEU A 181 1.08 10.59 -4.32
CA LEU A 181 1.45 9.84 -5.51
C LEU A 181 1.43 8.33 -5.22
N ASN A 182 1.95 7.91 -4.06
CA ASN A 182 1.94 6.52 -3.65
C ASN A 182 0.50 5.97 -3.53
N ALA A 183 -0.40 6.71 -2.91
CA ALA A 183 -1.81 6.34 -2.81
C ALA A 183 -2.48 6.22 -4.18
N ALA A 184 -2.18 7.14 -5.11
CA ALA A 184 -2.73 7.10 -6.46
C ALA A 184 -2.22 5.90 -7.28
N ASN A 185 -1.01 5.41 -7.02
CA ASN A 185 -0.41 4.29 -7.76
C ASN A 185 -0.74 2.92 -7.16
N SER A 186 -1.12 2.85 -5.89
CA SER A 186 -1.30 1.59 -5.15
C SER A 186 -2.74 1.08 -5.13
N GLY A 187 -3.70 1.83 -5.67
CA GLY A 187 -5.13 1.50 -5.56
C GLY A 187 -5.69 1.58 -4.13
N ALA A 188 -4.83 1.81 -3.13
CA ALA A 188 -5.18 1.79 -1.73
C ALA A 188 -6.34 2.76 -1.42
N GLY A 189 -7.29 2.27 -0.63
CA GLY A 189 -8.50 2.98 -0.25
C GLY A 189 -8.89 2.71 1.21
N GLY A 190 -10.07 3.20 1.61
CA GLY A 190 -10.64 2.89 2.92
C GLY A 190 -10.29 3.86 4.06
N GLN A 191 -10.74 3.49 5.25
CA GLN A 191 -10.66 4.34 6.45
C GLN A 191 -9.22 4.49 6.96
N GLU A 192 -8.42 3.43 6.89
CA GLU A 192 -7.01 3.43 7.33
C GLU A 192 -6.16 4.41 6.52
N LEU A 193 -6.30 4.38 5.19
CA LEU A 193 -5.62 5.34 4.31
C LEU A 193 -6.08 6.77 4.59
N PHE A 194 -7.37 6.99 4.81
CA PHE A 194 -7.90 8.32 5.14
C PHE A 194 -7.25 8.86 6.42
N LEU A 195 -7.24 8.06 7.50
CA LEU A 195 -6.64 8.44 8.78
C LEU A 195 -5.13 8.66 8.64
N HIS A 196 -4.41 7.74 8.02
CA HIS A 196 -2.98 7.84 7.78
C HIS A 196 -2.61 9.12 7.02
N ARG A 197 -3.37 9.44 5.96
CA ARG A 197 -3.15 10.64 5.14
C ARG A 197 -3.27 11.92 5.98
N TRP A 198 -4.33 12.04 6.78
CA TRP A 198 -4.57 13.24 7.58
C TRP A 198 -3.61 13.37 8.77
N ILE A 199 -3.16 12.25 9.34
CA ILE A 199 -2.08 12.25 10.32
C ILE A 199 -0.79 12.75 9.68
N GLY A 200 -0.41 12.24 8.49
CA GLY A 200 0.77 12.69 7.77
C GLY A 200 0.75 14.19 7.45
N VAL A 201 -0.38 14.71 6.97
CA VAL A 201 -0.57 16.16 6.71
C VAL A 201 -0.48 16.98 8.00
N SER A 202 -1.06 16.48 9.09
CA SER A 202 -0.99 17.15 10.41
C SER A 202 0.44 17.21 10.94
N VAL A 203 1.21 16.12 10.81
CA VAL A 203 2.63 16.09 11.18
C VAL A 203 3.45 17.10 10.35
N ALA A 204 3.23 17.15 9.04
CA ALA A 204 3.88 18.14 8.17
C ALA A 204 3.52 19.57 8.59
N ALA A 205 2.24 19.88 8.80
CA ALA A 205 1.79 21.21 9.18
C ALA A 205 2.33 21.65 10.56
N ILE A 206 2.25 20.78 11.57
CA ILE A 206 2.73 21.07 12.93
C ILE A 206 4.25 21.22 12.95
N SER A 207 4.99 20.39 12.22
CA SER A 207 6.46 20.50 12.16
C SER A 207 6.92 21.83 11.54
N VAL A 208 6.28 22.28 10.47
CA VAL A 208 6.54 23.60 9.86
C VAL A 208 6.16 24.72 10.83
N LEU A 209 5.02 24.62 11.51
CA LEU A 209 4.59 25.59 12.51
C LEU A 209 5.61 25.72 13.65
N LEU A 210 6.10 24.59 14.17
CA LEU A 210 7.14 24.54 15.19
C LEU A 210 8.44 25.18 14.69
N LEU A 211 8.84 24.87 13.46
CA LEU A 211 10.01 25.47 12.82
C LEU A 211 9.88 26.98 12.63
N ILE A 212 8.70 27.53 12.35
CA ILE A 212 8.52 28.99 12.24
C ILE A 212 8.53 29.64 13.63
N LEU A 213 7.89 29.01 14.62
CA LEU A 213 7.66 29.60 15.94
C LEU A 213 8.81 29.38 16.93
N HIS A 214 9.82 28.57 16.60
CA HIS A 214 10.91 28.21 17.53
C HIS A 214 11.61 29.44 18.14
N LYS A 215 11.89 30.49 17.36
CA LYS A 215 12.63 31.67 17.85
C LYS A 215 11.90 32.40 18.98
N ARG A 216 10.57 32.53 18.88
CA ARG A 216 9.75 33.32 19.81
C ARG A 216 9.12 32.47 20.90
N MET A 217 8.82 31.21 20.61
CA MET A 217 7.91 30.41 21.43
C MET A 217 8.54 29.13 22.01
N ARG A 218 9.80 28.81 21.68
CA ARG A 218 10.47 27.58 22.19
C ARG A 218 10.54 27.44 23.72
N ARG A 219 10.36 28.52 24.48
CA ARG A 219 10.33 28.47 25.97
C ARG A 219 8.92 28.33 26.54
N LYS A 220 7.88 28.42 25.72
CA LYS A 220 6.49 28.31 26.18
C LYS A 220 6.10 26.84 26.37
N LYS A 221 5.22 26.58 27.34
CA LYS A 221 4.76 25.21 27.64
C LYS A 221 4.07 24.55 26.45
N TRP A 222 3.19 25.29 25.75
CA TRP A 222 2.44 24.78 24.60
C TRP A 222 3.33 24.33 23.44
N TYR A 223 4.50 24.94 23.25
CA TYR A 223 5.46 24.51 22.22
C TYR A 223 5.97 23.09 22.50
N SER A 224 6.24 22.76 23.77
CA SER A 224 6.60 21.39 24.17
C SER A 224 5.43 20.42 23.97
N LEU A 225 4.21 20.86 24.31
CA LEU A 225 3.01 20.04 24.10
C LEU A 225 2.82 19.69 22.62
N LEU A 226 3.03 20.65 21.72
CA LEU A 226 2.95 20.39 20.27
C LEU A 226 4.02 19.42 19.79
N LEU A 227 5.26 19.52 20.27
CA LEU A 227 6.32 18.54 19.95
C LEU A 227 5.94 17.12 20.40
N PHE A 228 5.41 16.98 21.61
CA PHE A 228 4.98 15.68 22.10
C PHE A 228 3.74 15.15 21.38
N ALA A 229 2.76 16.02 21.07
CA ALA A 229 1.61 15.65 20.26
C ALA A 229 2.03 15.19 18.85
N LEU A 230 3.02 15.87 18.26
CA LEU A 230 3.62 15.46 16.98
C LEU A 230 4.30 14.09 17.08
N ALA A 231 5.04 13.80 18.15
CA ALA A 231 5.63 12.48 18.36
C ALA A 231 4.58 11.37 18.48
N ILE A 232 3.47 11.64 19.18
CA ILE A 232 2.35 10.70 19.30
C ILE A 232 1.68 10.48 17.93
N ALA A 233 1.46 11.55 17.17
CA ALA A 233 0.89 11.47 15.82
C ALA A 233 1.79 10.66 14.88
N ILE A 234 3.11 10.80 14.97
CA ILE A 234 4.07 9.97 14.22
C ILE A 234 3.89 8.49 14.58
N GLY A 235 3.75 8.16 15.87
CA GLY A 235 3.50 6.78 16.31
C GLY A 235 2.20 6.20 15.75
N GLY A 236 1.10 6.98 15.80
CA GLY A 236 -0.18 6.58 15.20
C GLY A 236 -0.08 6.40 13.69
N GLY A 237 0.56 7.32 12.97
CA GLY A 237 0.76 7.20 11.53
C GLY A 237 1.63 6.00 11.13
N ALA A 238 2.66 5.69 11.93
CA ALA A 238 3.48 4.50 11.74
C ALA A 238 2.68 3.21 11.97
N HIS A 239 1.73 3.23 12.92
CA HIS A 239 0.87 2.07 13.17
C HIS A 239 -0.01 1.74 11.97
N LEU A 240 -0.80 2.73 11.52
CA LEU A 240 -1.69 2.59 10.37
C LEU A 240 -0.88 2.28 9.09
N GLY A 241 0.33 2.85 8.97
CA GLY A 241 1.25 2.56 7.87
C GLY A 241 1.70 1.10 7.85
N GLY A 242 1.93 0.51 9.02
CA GLY A 242 2.25 -0.91 9.15
C GLY A 242 1.06 -1.80 8.78
N GLU A 243 -0.14 -1.48 9.28
CA GLU A 243 -1.36 -2.24 8.97
C GLU A 243 -1.70 -2.23 7.47
N MET A 244 -1.52 -1.09 6.78
CA MET A 244 -1.74 -1.04 5.32
C MET A 244 -0.74 -1.88 4.51
N VAL A 245 0.45 -2.17 5.04
CA VAL A 245 1.48 -2.95 4.34
C VAL A 245 1.42 -4.43 4.70
N PHE A 246 1.09 -4.76 5.96
CA PHE A 246 1.16 -6.12 6.49
C PHE A 246 -0.22 -6.75 6.79
N GLY A 247 -1.31 -6.01 6.60
CA GLY A 247 -2.67 -6.44 6.88
C GLY A 247 -3.17 -6.03 8.27
N GLU A 248 -4.50 -6.04 8.43
CA GLU A 248 -5.16 -5.74 9.71
C GLU A 248 -4.70 -6.72 10.80
N GLY A 249 -4.39 -6.21 11.98
CA GLY A 249 -4.02 -7.04 13.13
C GLY A 249 -2.56 -7.46 13.20
N TYR A 250 -1.69 -7.05 12.27
CA TYR A 250 -0.26 -7.39 12.29
C TYR A 250 0.46 -6.98 13.60
N MET A 251 0.01 -5.90 14.25
CA MET A 251 0.57 -5.41 15.52
C MET A 251 -0.33 -5.65 16.74
N GLN A 252 -1.37 -6.47 16.60
CA GLN A 252 -2.19 -6.89 17.74
C GLN A 252 -1.41 -7.96 18.52
N LEU A 253 -1.17 -7.69 19.81
CA LEU A 253 -0.55 -8.59 20.79
C LEU A 253 -1.59 -9.50 21.45
#